data_AF-A0AAD9J3L0-F1
#
_entry.id   AF-A0AAD9J3L0-F1
#
_cell.length_a   1.000
_cell.length_b   1.000
_cell.length_c   1.000
_cell.angle_alpha   90.00
_cell.angle_beta   90.00
_cell.angle_gamma   90.00
#
_symmetry.space_group_name_H-M   'P 1'
#
loop_
_entity.id
_entity.type
_entity.pdbx_description
1 polymer ?
#
loop_
_entity_poly.entity_id
_entity_poly.type
_entity_poly.pdbx_seq_one_letter_code
_entity_poly.pdbx_strand_id
1 'polypeptide(L)'
;MDRSTFKRIVLKNAYNKRKMYECLIDNVPMLKFLDPYERMNVADALVSKRFEDGELIIKQGDDAACMFFVEDGEIRITMTRK
;
A
#
# COMPACT_ATOMS: atom_id res chain seq x y z
N MET A 1 -19.66 23.28 8.02
CA MET A 1 -19.67 21.83 7.74
C MET A 1 -20.21 21.13 8.97
N ASP A 2 -21.34 20.42 8.84
CA ASP A 2 -22.03 19.82 9.98
C ASP A 2 -21.24 18.65 10.58
N ARG A 3 -21.32 18.50 11.91
CA ARG A 3 -20.59 17.46 12.66
C ARG A 3 -20.95 16.04 12.20
N SER A 4 -22.19 15.82 11.78
CA SER A 4 -22.69 14.58 11.19
C SER A 4 -22.09 14.29 9.80
N THR A 5 -21.87 15.33 9.00
CA THR A 5 -21.24 15.25 7.68
C THR A 5 -19.75 14.96 7.81
N PHE A 6 -19.05 15.65 8.72
CA PHE A 6 -17.63 15.40 8.99
C PHE A 6 -17.38 13.96 9.46
N LYS A 7 -18.16 13.48 10.44
CA LYS A 7 -18.07 12.10 10.94
C LYS A 7 -18.29 11.08 9.81
N ARG A 8 -19.26 11.34 8.92
CA ARG A 8 -19.55 10.47 7.78
C ARG A 8 -18.38 10.42 6.79
N ILE A 9 -17.76 11.56 6.49
CA ILE A 9 -16.60 11.65 5.58
C ILE A 9 -15.42 10.87 6.16
N VAL A 10 -15.10 11.06 7.45
CA VAL A 10 -13.99 10.36 8.11
C VAL A 10 -14.22 8.85 8.11
N LEU A 11 -15.41 8.38 8.51
CA LEU A 11 -15.75 6.95 8.50
C LEU A 11 -15.72 6.36 7.08
N LYS A 12 -16.20 7.10 6.08
CA LYS A 12 -16.17 6.67 4.67
C LYS A 12 -14.73 6.53 4.16
N ASN A 13 -13.86 7.48 4.48
CA ASN A 13 -12.44 7.40 4.10
C ASN A 13 -11.73 6.23 4.78
N ALA A 14 -11.95 6.02 6.07
CA ALA A 14 -11.38 4.88 6.79
C ALA A 14 -11.84 3.53 6.20
N TYR A 15 -13.13 3.41 5.88
CA TYR A 15 -13.69 2.22 5.24
C TYR A 15 -13.10 1.97 3.85
N ASN A 16 -13.03 3.02 3.01
CA ASN A 16 -12.46 2.91 1.66
C ASN A 16 -10.99 2.50 1.72
N LYS A 17 -10.20 3.09 2.62
CA LYS A 17 -8.78 2.78 2.78
C LYS A 17 -8.56 1.30 3.16
N ARG A 18 -9.37 0.79 4.10
CA ARG A 18 -9.32 -0.62 4.50
C ARG A 18 -9.66 -1.57 3.34
N LYS A 19 -10.70 -1.23 2.57
CA LYS A 19 -11.10 -2.01 1.40
C LYS A 19 -10.04 -2.02 0.30
N MET A 20 -9.33 -0.90 0.09
CA MET A 20 -8.23 -0.85 -0.89
C MET A 20 -7.08 -1.78 -0.48
N TYR A 21 -6.67 -1.78 0.79
CA TYR A 21 -5.61 -2.68 1.27
C TYR A 21 -6.00 -4.15 1.17
N GLU A 22 -7.23 -4.49 1.52
CA GLU A 22 -7.74 -5.86 1.37
C GLU A 22 -7.71 -6.31 -0.09
N CYS A 23 -8.20 -5.48 -1.02
CA CYS A 23 -8.14 -5.77 -2.45
C CYS A 23 -6.70 -5.89 -2.96
N LEU A 24 -5.78 -5.03 -2.53
CA LEU A 24 -4.37 -5.10 -2.93
C LEU A 24 -3.74 -6.44 -2.52
N ILE A 25 -3.94 -6.86 -1.27
CA ILE A 25 -3.38 -8.11 -0.75
C ILE A 25 -3.97 -9.32 -1.46
N ASP A 26 -5.28 -9.34 -1.72
CA ASP A 26 -5.94 -10.46 -2.39
C ASP A 26 -5.53 -10.59 -3.87
N ASN A 27 -5.18 -9.48 -4.52
CA ASN A 27 -4.68 -9.49 -5.90
C ASN A 27 -3.22 -9.96 -6.00
N VAL A 28 -2.45 -9.99 -4.92
CA VAL A 28 -1.02 -10.36 -4.94
C VAL A 28 -0.88 -11.88 -4.84
N PRO A 29 -0.45 -12.59 -5.92
CA PRO A 29 -0.41 -14.05 -5.92
C PRO A 29 0.49 -14.64 -4.83
N MET A 30 1.55 -13.92 -4.45
CA MET A 30 2.48 -14.32 -3.40
C MET A 30 1.84 -14.35 -2.00
N LEU A 31 0.81 -13.54 -1.76
CA LEU A 31 0.11 -13.44 -0.47
C LEU A 31 -1.15 -14.32 -0.41
N LYS A 32 -1.54 -14.97 -1.52
CA LYS A 32 -2.74 -15.83 -1.56
C LYS A 32 -2.63 -17.07 -0.68
N PHE A 33 -1.42 -17.52 -0.38
CA PHE A 33 -1.17 -18.68 0.49
C PHE A 33 -1.35 -18.37 1.98
N LEU A 34 -1.44 -17.09 2.36
CA LEU A 34 -1.65 -16.67 3.74
C LEU A 34 -3.12 -16.85 4.14
N ASP A 35 -3.33 -17.27 5.38
CA ASP A 35 -4.66 -17.40 5.96
C ASP A 35 -5.35 -16.03 6.10
N PRO A 36 -6.69 -15.97 6.14
CA PRO A 36 -7.42 -14.69 6.26
C PRO A 36 -6.97 -13.82 7.44
N TYR A 37 -6.61 -14.45 8.57
CA TYR A 37 -6.09 -13.74 9.74
C TYR A 37 -4.70 -13.14 9.49
N GLU A 38 -3.80 -13.88 8.84
CA GLU A 38 -2.47 -13.40 8.48
C GLU A 38 -2.55 -12.26 7.47
N ARG A 39 -3.44 -12.36 6.48
CA ARG A 39 -3.71 -11.26 5.54
C ARG A 39 -4.20 -10.01 6.25
N MET A 40 -5.08 -10.15 7.24
CA MET A 40 -5.54 -9.01 8.05
C MET A 40 -4.37 -8.38 8.81
N ASN A 41 -3.49 -9.20 9.39
CA ASN A 41 -2.30 -8.72 10.09
C ASN A 41 -1.32 -8.00 9.14
N VAL A 42 -1.13 -8.51 7.91
CA VAL A 42 -0.35 -7.84 6.87
C VAL A 42 -0.99 -6.51 6.47
N ALA A 43 -2.31 -6.48 6.29
CA ALA A 43 -3.07 -5.25 5.97
C ALA A 43 -2.89 -4.18 7.05
N ASP A 44 -2.92 -4.58 8.31
CA ASP A 44 -2.73 -3.69 9.45
C ASP A 44 -1.27 -3.24 9.59
N ALA A 45 -0.30 -4.06 9.14
CA ALA A 45 1.12 -3.73 9.13
C ALA A 45 1.55 -2.83 7.94
N LEU A 46 0.67 -2.58 6.96
CA LEU A 46 0.99 -1.70 5.83
C LEU A 46 1.14 -0.25 6.31
N VAL A 47 2.27 0.36 5.94
CA VAL A 47 2.57 1.76 6.25
C VAL A 47 2.52 2.59 4.97
N SER A 48 1.66 3.62 4.95
CA SER A 48 1.64 4.58 3.84
C SER A 48 2.93 5.41 3.85
N LYS A 49 3.69 5.34 2.76
CA LYS A 49 4.86 6.19 2.51
C LYS A 49 4.62 7.03 1.27
N ARG A 50 4.96 8.32 1.33
CA ARG A 50 4.83 9.26 0.22
C ARG A 50 6.21 9.60 -0.30
N PHE A 51 6.31 9.75 -1.61
CA PHE A 51 7.52 10.09 -2.32
C PHE A 51 7.20 11.24 -3.28
N GLU A 52 8.14 12.17 -3.44
CA GLU A 52 8.03 13.24 -4.41
C GLU A 52 8.52 12.81 -5.80
N ASP A 53 8.21 13.61 -6.82
CA ASP A 53 8.69 13.34 -8.18
C ASP A 53 10.23 13.36 -8.25
N GLY A 54 10.80 12.32 -8.85
CA GLY A 54 12.25 12.12 -8.90
C GLY A 54 12.88 11.50 -7.64
N GLU A 55 12.12 11.23 -6.58
CA GLU A 55 12.65 10.60 -5.37
C GLU A 55 12.93 9.10 -5.58
N LEU A 56 14.07 8.63 -5.09
CA LEU A 56 14.48 7.23 -5.23
C LEU A 56 13.79 6.36 -4.18
N ILE A 57 12.86 5.51 -4.63
CA ILE A 57 12.15 4.57 -3.75
C ILE A 57 13.02 3.36 -3.41
N ILE A 58 13.63 2.73 -4.42
CA ILE A 58 14.47 1.53 -4.28
C ILE A 58 15.72 1.73 -5.14
N LYS A 59 16.89 1.41 -4.58
CA LYS A 59 18.17 1.44 -5.28
C LYS A 59 18.63 0.03 -5.65
N GLN A 60 19.09 -0.15 -6.89
CA GLN A 60 19.65 -1.41 -7.34
C GLN A 60 20.94 -1.73 -6.58
N GLY A 61 21.03 -2.93 -5.99
CA GLY A 61 22.18 -3.40 -5.23
C GLY A 61 22.09 -3.22 -3.72
N ASP A 62 21.06 -2.53 -3.23
CA ASP A 62 20.76 -2.47 -1.79
C ASP A 62 19.99 -3.74 -1.35
N ASP A 63 20.11 -4.09 -0.07
CA ASP A 63 19.40 -5.23 0.51
C ASP A 63 17.87 -5.03 0.44
N ALA A 64 17.19 -5.90 -0.30
CA ALA A 64 15.74 -5.89 -0.43
C ALA A 64 15.08 -6.48 0.83
N ALA A 65 14.98 -5.67 1.89
CA ALA A 65 14.37 -6.08 3.16
C ALA A 65 12.83 -5.93 3.20
N CYS A 66 12.23 -5.20 2.25
CA CYS A 66 10.81 -4.85 2.29
C CYS A 66 10.14 -4.87 0.91
N MET A 67 8.83 -5.06 0.91
CA MET A 67 7.96 -4.97 -0.27
C MET A 67 7.16 -3.67 -0.24
N PHE A 68 6.96 -3.05 -1.40
CA PHE A 68 6.20 -1.81 -1.56
C PHE A 68 4.98 -2.05 -2.44
N PHE A 69 3.89 -1.35 -2.13
CA PHE A 69 2.67 -1.31 -2.93
C PHE A 69 2.43 0.12 -3.38
N VAL A 70 2.04 0.29 -4.64
CA VAL A 70 1.63 1.60 -5.17
C VAL A 70 0.18 1.82 -4.77
N GLU A 71 -0.05 2.74 -3.83
CA GLU A 71 -1.40 3.13 -3.38
C GLU A 71 -2.05 4.09 -4.38
N ASP A 72 -1.27 5.03 -4.93
CA ASP A 72 -1.72 6.04 -5.91
C ASP A 72 -0.52 6.53 -6.73
N GLY A 73 -0.77 6.93 -7.99
CA GLY A 73 0.25 7.44 -8.91
C GLY A 73 0.91 6.39 -9.82
N GLU A 74 1.91 6.84 -10.58
CA GLU A 74 2.69 6.00 -11.49
C GLU A 74 4.16 5.97 -11.06
N ILE A 75 4.79 4.81 -11.20
CA ILE A 75 6.22 4.64 -10.89
C ILE A 75 6.96 4.13 -12.12
N ARG A 76 8.20 4.60 -12.30
CA ARG A 76 9.09 4.11 -13.35
C ARG A 76 10.17 3.23 -12.73
N ILE A 77 10.17 1.95 -13.08
CA ILE A 77 11.19 1.00 -12.66
C ILE A 77 12.24 0.89 -13.77
N THR A 78 13.49 1.19 -13.44
CA THR A 78 14.63 1.05 -14.37
C THR A 78 15.69 0.17 -13.75
N MET A 79 16.22 -0.78 -14.53
CA MET A 79 17.34 -1.64 -14.11
C MET A 79 18.47 -1.51 -15.11
N THR A 80 19.67 -1.21 -14.64
CA THR A 80 20.87 -1.17 -15.48
C THR A 80 21.59 -2.50 -15.33
N ARG A 81 21.71 -3.27 -16.42
CA ARG A 81 22.60 -4.43 -16.48
C ARG A 81 24.02 -3.93 -16.76
N LYS A 82 24.98 -4.33 -15.93
CA LYS A 82 26.41 -4.27 -16.25
C LYS A 82 26.78 -5.47 -17.12
#